data_AF-A0A1S2LGA2-F1
#
_entry.id   AF-A0A1S2LGA2-F1
#
_cell.length_a   1.000
_cell.length_b   1.000
_cell.length_c   1.000
_cell.angle_alpha   90.00
_cell.angle_beta   90.00
_cell.angle_gamma   90.00
#
_symmetry.space_group_name_H-M   'P 1'
#
loop_
_entity.id
_entity.type
_entity.pdbx_description
1 polymer ?
#
loop_
_entity_poly.entity_id
_entity_poly.type
_entity_poly.pdbx_seq_one_letter_code
_entity_poly.pdbx_strand_id
1 'polypeptide(L)'
;MGKSFTKRFYFLATFLLLILVGCNATNEEANPYNFPEYVLNATYPGAMAAYEYAVEAEEGILEYIPCYCNCFVEPFNHNNVKECFISIEHSTNDLLVYDEHGAG
;
A
#
# COMPACT_ATOMS: atom_id res chain seq x y z
N MET A 1 22.91 22.84 56.47
CA MET A 1 23.14 21.41 56.15
C MET A 1 21.95 20.86 55.37
N GLY A 2 22.16 20.57 54.08
CA GLY A 2 21.47 19.55 53.28
C GLY A 2 19.94 19.53 53.12
N LYS A 3 19.35 20.35 52.24
CA LYS A 3 18.00 20.08 51.68
C LYS A 3 17.78 20.43 50.20
N SER A 4 18.81 20.86 49.46
CA SER A 4 18.65 21.28 48.05
C SER A 4 19.11 20.25 47.01
N PHE A 5 19.80 19.18 47.42
CA PHE A 5 20.45 18.24 46.49
C PHE A 5 19.50 17.17 45.93
N THR A 6 18.48 16.77 46.70
CA THR A 6 17.54 15.69 46.34
C THR A 6 16.57 16.08 45.23
N LYS A 7 16.08 17.34 45.18
CA LYS A 7 15.15 17.80 44.13
C LYS A 7 15.74 17.76 42.71
N ARG A 8 17.04 18.02 42.56
CA ARG A 8 17.72 17.97 41.26
C ARG A 8 17.89 16.54 40.75
N PHE A 9 18.05 15.58 41.66
CA PHE A 9 18.15 14.16 41.34
C PHE A 9 16.81 13.58 40.89
N TYR A 10 15.71 13.95 41.55
CA TYR A 10 14.37 13.52 41.13
C TYR A 10 13.99 14.06 39.75
N PHE A 11 14.36 15.31 39.42
CA PHE A 11 14.07 15.92 38.13
C PHE A 11 14.86 15.27 36.98
N LEU A 12 16.10 14.82 37.25
CA LEU A 12 16.92 14.11 36.27
C LEU A 12 16.42 12.67 36.04
N ALA A 13 15.92 12.02 37.09
CA ALA A 13 15.41 10.65 37.03
C ALA A 13 14.07 10.56 36.27
N THR A 14 13.17 11.53 36.41
CA THR A 14 11.91 11.58 35.65
C THR A 14 12.13 11.85 34.16
N PHE A 15 13.15 12.64 33.80
CA PHE A 15 13.48 12.89 32.39
C PHE A 15 14.09 11.64 31.72
N LEU A 16 14.84 10.83 32.47
CA LEU A 16 15.44 9.59 31.97
C LEU A 16 14.42 8.46 31.74
N LEU A 17 13.34 8.42 32.53
CA LEU A 17 12.27 7.41 32.43
C LEU A 17 11.33 7.65 31.23
N LEU A 18 11.24 8.88 30.72
CA LEU A 18 10.43 9.22 29.55
C LEU A 18 11.06 8.78 28.21
N ILE A 19 12.36 8.45 28.21
CA ILE A 19 13.10 8.08 26.98
C ILE A 19 13.01 6.57 26.70
N LEU A 20 12.54 5.76 27.66
CA LEU A 20 12.42 4.30 27.52
C LEU A 20 11.08 3.81 26.97
N VAL A 21 10.11 4.71 26.76
CA VAL A 21 8.92 4.41 25.94
C VAL A 21 9.29 4.65 24.47
N GLY A 22 10.32 3.95 24.01
CA GLY A 22 10.66 3.90 22.59
C GLY A 22 9.57 3.12 21.89
N CYS A 23 8.82 3.80 21.03
CA CYS A 23 7.88 3.17 20.11
C CYS A 23 8.60 2.03 19.40
N ASN A 24 8.14 0.81 19.64
CA ASN A 24 8.51 -0.36 18.86
C ASN A 24 7.77 -0.25 17.51
N ALA A 25 8.17 0.72 16.69
CA ALA A 25 7.69 0.85 15.33
C ALA A 25 8.31 -0.30 14.55
N THR A 26 7.54 -1.39 14.41
CA THR A 26 7.77 -2.35 13.34
C THR A 26 7.80 -1.54 12.06
N ASN A 27 8.96 -1.47 11.41
CA ASN A 27 9.09 -0.96 10.05
C ASN A 27 8.38 -1.96 9.12
N GLU A 28 7.04 -1.99 9.16
CA GLU A 28 6.30 -2.34 7.96
C GLU A 28 6.54 -1.17 7.02
N GLU A 29 7.36 -1.39 6.00
CA GLU A 29 7.46 -0.47 4.88
C GLU A 29 6.04 -0.29 4.36
N ALA A 30 5.42 0.84 4.69
CA ALA A 30 4.07 1.15 4.25
C ALA A 30 4.09 1.08 2.72
N ASN A 31 3.45 0.05 2.17
CA ASN A 31 3.31 -0.09 0.74
C ASN A 31 2.60 1.18 0.21
N PRO A 32 3.26 2.01 -0.61
CA PRO A 32 2.71 3.29 -1.04
C PRO A 32 1.44 3.15 -1.88
N TYR A 33 1.19 1.95 -2.43
CA TYR A 33 0.05 1.66 -3.28
C TYR A 33 -1.21 1.26 -2.49
N ASN A 34 -1.12 1.01 -1.18
CA ASN A 34 -2.28 0.56 -0.36
C ASN A 34 -3.01 -0.65 -0.97
N PHE A 35 -2.26 -1.66 -1.42
CA PHE A 35 -2.85 -2.82 -2.06
C PHE A 35 -3.82 -3.59 -1.14
N PRO A 36 -4.92 -4.12 -1.68
CA PRO A 36 -5.83 -4.99 -0.94
C PRO A 36 -5.21 -6.38 -0.72
N GLU A 37 -5.75 -7.11 0.25
CA GLU A 37 -5.30 -8.45 0.65
C GLU A 37 -5.15 -9.44 -0.52
N TYR A 38 -6.02 -9.39 -1.53
CA TYR A 38 -5.94 -10.30 -2.67
C TYR A 38 -4.70 -10.07 -3.54
N VAL A 39 -4.16 -8.84 -3.60
CA VAL A 39 -2.89 -8.55 -4.28
C VAL A 39 -1.72 -8.98 -3.40
N LEU A 40 -1.77 -8.69 -2.10
CA LEU A 40 -0.71 -9.04 -1.14
C LEU A 40 -0.54 -10.55 -1.00
N ASN A 41 -1.64 -11.31 -1.12
CA ASN A 41 -1.66 -12.76 -1.01
C ASN A 41 -1.68 -13.47 -2.38
N ALA A 42 -1.47 -12.74 -3.48
CA ALA A 42 -1.52 -13.30 -4.82
C ALA A 42 -0.49 -14.43 -4.98
N THR A 43 -0.95 -15.61 -5.42
CA THR A 43 -0.09 -16.79 -5.57
C THR A 43 0.62 -16.85 -6.92
N TYR A 44 0.14 -16.08 -7.90
CA TYR A 44 0.73 -16.08 -9.23
C TYR A 44 2.04 -15.27 -9.25
N PRO A 45 3.16 -15.83 -9.73
CA PRO A 45 4.43 -15.12 -9.76
C PRO A 45 4.35 -13.80 -10.53
N GLY A 46 4.75 -12.72 -9.87
CA GLY A 46 4.79 -11.38 -10.46
C GLY A 46 3.46 -10.62 -10.44
N ALA A 47 2.39 -11.15 -9.86
CA ALA A 47 1.10 -10.45 -9.76
C ALA A 47 1.25 -9.08 -9.10
N MET A 48 1.83 -9.01 -7.89
CA MET A 48 2.04 -7.74 -7.19
C MET A 48 2.84 -6.72 -8.02
N ALA A 49 3.93 -7.14 -8.67
CA ALA A 49 4.72 -6.27 -9.55
C ALA A 49 3.91 -5.78 -10.77
N ALA A 50 2.98 -6.58 -11.28
CA ALA A 50 2.08 -6.16 -12.35
C ALA A 50 1.08 -5.09 -11.86
N TYR A 51 0.57 -5.20 -10.63
CA TYR A 51 -0.25 -4.14 -10.02
C TYR A 51 0.55 -2.85 -9.83
N GLU A 52 1.79 -2.92 -9.33
CA GLU A 52 2.68 -1.75 -9.19
C GLU A 52 2.86 -1.06 -10.54
N TYR A 53 3.20 -1.84 -11.57
CA TYR A 53 3.33 -1.31 -12.92
C TYR A 53 2.03 -0.69 -13.46
N ALA A 54 0.88 -1.28 -13.16
CA ALA A 54 -0.41 -0.74 -13.59
C ALA A 54 -0.71 0.65 -12.99
N VAL A 55 -0.22 0.92 -11.76
CA VAL A 55 -0.32 2.23 -11.12
C VAL A 55 0.68 3.23 -11.71
N GLU A 56 1.90 2.78 -12.01
CA GLU A 56 3.01 3.65 -12.41
C GLU A 56 3.12 3.91 -13.91
N ALA A 57 2.48 3.08 -14.73
CA ALA A 57 2.57 3.18 -16.18
C ALA A 57 2.18 4.58 -16.66
N GLU A 58 2.89 5.07 -17.67
CA GLU A 58 2.54 6.32 -18.34
C GLU A 58 1.09 6.25 -18.82
N GLU A 59 0.36 7.35 -18.57
CA GLU A 59 -1.05 7.45 -18.89
C GLU A 59 -1.34 7.05 -20.34
N GLY A 60 -2.33 6.17 -20.53
CA GLY A 60 -2.75 5.71 -21.84
C GLY A 60 -1.99 4.49 -22.36
N ILE A 61 -0.78 4.17 -21.89
CA ILE A 61 -0.02 3.03 -22.44
C ILE A 61 -0.79 1.73 -22.29
N LEU A 62 -1.36 1.47 -21.10
CA LEU A 62 -2.05 0.21 -20.82
C LEU A 62 -3.45 0.15 -21.45
N GLU A 63 -4.07 1.31 -21.68
CA GLU A 63 -5.36 1.45 -22.35
C GLU A 63 -5.29 1.14 -23.85
N TYR A 64 -4.12 1.32 -24.48
CA TYR A 64 -3.88 0.96 -25.88
C TYR A 64 -3.56 -0.52 -26.09
N ILE A 65 -3.23 -1.26 -25.03
CA ILE A 65 -2.94 -2.69 -25.13
C ILE A 65 -4.24 -3.46 -24.91
N PRO A 66 -4.77 -4.16 -25.93
CA PRO A 66 -6.03 -4.88 -25.78
C PRO A 66 -5.86 -6.08 -24.85
N CYS A 67 -6.94 -6.46 -24.16
CA CYS A 67 -6.94 -7.67 -23.35
C CYS A 67 -6.95 -8.92 -24.25
N TYR A 68 -5.89 -9.73 -24.17
CA TYR A 68 -5.76 -10.97 -24.95
C TYR A 68 -6.32 -12.21 -24.24
N CYS A 69 -6.82 -12.03 -23.01
CA CYS A 69 -7.37 -13.10 -22.19
C CYS A 69 -8.86 -13.38 -22.48
N ASN A 70 -9.45 -12.70 -23.47
CA ASN A 70 -10.88 -12.70 -23.77
C ASN A 70 -11.78 -12.23 -22.60
N CYS A 71 -11.26 -11.37 -21.72
CA CYS A 71 -12.01 -10.86 -20.56
C CYS A 71 -12.98 -9.72 -20.91
N PHE A 72 -13.15 -9.37 -22.19
CA PHE A 72 -14.10 -8.35 -22.66
C PHE A 72 -15.57 -8.79 -22.59
N VAL A 73 -15.85 -9.98 -22.05
CA VAL A 73 -17.19 -10.52 -21.85
C VAL A 73 -17.49 -10.61 -20.35
N GLU A 74 -18.77 -10.83 -20.01
CA GLU A 74 -19.16 -11.08 -18.62
C GLU A 74 -18.39 -12.28 -18.02
N PRO A 75 -18.01 -12.21 -16.73
CA PRO A 75 -18.35 -11.15 -15.77
C PRO A 75 -17.38 -9.95 -15.74
N PHE A 76 -16.25 -10.02 -16.44
CA PHE A 76 -15.15 -9.05 -16.25
C PHE A 76 -15.29 -7.79 -17.10
N ASN A 77 -15.73 -7.92 -18.35
CA ASN A 77 -15.92 -6.80 -19.28
C ASN A 77 -14.68 -5.89 -19.47
N HIS A 78 -13.46 -6.45 -19.33
CA HIS A 78 -12.20 -5.73 -19.48
C HIS A 78 -11.81 -5.54 -20.94
N ASN A 79 -11.63 -4.29 -21.36
CA ASN A 79 -11.38 -3.92 -22.76
C ASN A 79 -9.87 -3.81 -23.08
N ASN A 80 -9.06 -3.52 -22.08
CA ASN A 80 -7.62 -3.31 -22.19
C ASN A 80 -6.91 -3.90 -20.97
N VAL A 81 -5.58 -3.94 -21.03
CA VAL A 81 -4.77 -4.55 -19.97
C VAL A 81 -4.85 -3.77 -18.65
N LYS A 82 -5.12 -2.47 -18.67
CA LYS A 82 -5.26 -1.67 -17.43
C LYS A 82 -6.43 -2.16 -16.58
N GLU A 83 -7.55 -2.47 -17.23
CA GLU A 83 -8.77 -2.93 -16.58
C GLU A 83 -8.59 -4.26 -15.82
N CYS A 84 -7.57 -5.06 -16.17
CA CYS A 84 -7.24 -6.27 -15.41
C CYS A 84 -6.75 -6.00 -13.98
N PHE A 85 -6.25 -4.79 -13.70
CA PHE A 85 -5.62 -4.43 -12.43
C PHE A 85 -6.33 -3.27 -11.72
N ILE A 86 -6.98 -2.39 -12.47
CA ILE A 86 -7.63 -1.18 -11.96
C ILE A 86 -9.08 -1.16 -12.44
N SER A 87 -10.01 -1.04 -11.50
CA SER A 87 -11.43 -0.84 -11.81
C SER A 87 -11.65 0.59 -12.28
N ILE A 88 -11.75 0.80 -13.60
CA ILE A 88 -12.00 2.12 -14.19
C ILE A 88 -13.39 2.64 -13.80
N GLU A 89 -14.38 1.76 -13.64
CA GLU A 89 -15.75 2.13 -13.25
C GLU A 89 -15.81 2.73 -11.83
N HIS A 90 -14.97 2.23 -10.92
CA HIS A 90 -15.01 2.61 -9.51
C HIS A 90 -13.88 3.56 -9.10
N SER A 91 -12.88 3.76 -9.96
CA SER A 91 -11.80 4.71 -9.73
C SER A 91 -12.24 6.15 -10.03
N THR A 92 -11.62 7.10 -9.33
CA THR A 92 -11.75 8.54 -9.55
C THR A 92 -10.37 9.18 -9.58
N ASN A 93 -10.29 10.50 -9.83
CA ASN A 93 -9.01 11.21 -9.80
C ASN A 93 -8.29 11.15 -8.44
N ASP A 94 -9.04 10.99 -7.34
CA ASP A 94 -8.51 10.99 -5.97
C ASP A 94 -8.52 9.60 -5.33
N LEU A 95 -9.12 8.60 -5.98
CA LEU A 95 -9.29 7.25 -5.45
C LEU A 95 -9.00 6.22 -6.53
N LEU A 96 -7.98 5.42 -6.32
CA LEU A 96 -7.71 4.26 -7.13
C LEU A 96 -8.38 3.02 -6.54
N VAL A 97 -9.18 2.32 -7.34
CA VAL A 97 -9.81 1.05 -6.96
C VAL A 97 -9.19 -0.07 -7.78
N TYR A 98 -8.65 -1.07 -7.09
CA TYR A 98 -8.04 -2.24 -7.72
C TYR A 98 -9.09 -3.26 -8.17
N ASP A 99 -8.81 -3.93 -9.28
CA ASP A 99 -9.57 -5.09 -9.77
C ASP A 99 -8.88 -6.38 -9.29
N GLU A 100 -9.64 -7.39 -8.86
CA GLU A 100 -9.06 -8.65 -8.34
C GLU A 100 -8.53 -9.59 -9.43
N HIS A 101 -8.94 -9.40 -10.70
CA HIS A 101 -8.65 -10.33 -11.78
C HIS A 101 -7.16 -10.55 -12.02
N GLY A 102 -6.36 -9.48 -11.94
CA GLY A 102 -4.90 -9.52 -12.15
C GLY A 102 -4.13 -10.31 -11.08
N ALA A 103 -4.76 -10.68 -9.96
CA ALA A 103 -4.13 -11.44 -8.88
C ALA A 103 -4.00 -12.95 -9.19
N GLY A 104 -4.74 -13.45 -10.18
CA GLY A 104 -4.70 -14.83 -10.67
C GLY A 104 -6.01 -15.60 -10.50
#